data_AF-A6EMP2-F1
#
_entry.id   AF-A6EMP2-F1
#
_cell.length_a   1.000
_cell.length_b   1.000
_cell.length_c   1.000
_cell.angle_alpha   90.00
_cell.angle_beta   90.00
_cell.angle_gamma   90.00
#
_symmetry.space_group_name_H-M   'P 1'
#
loop_
_entity.id
_entity.type
_entity.pdbx_description
1 polymer ?
#
loop_
_entity_poly.entity_id
_entity_poly.type
_entity_poly.pdbx_seq_one_letter_code
_entity_poly.pdbx_strand_id
1 'polypeptide(L)'
;MPVNRIESNRVLCIKKDLIELSNWIENIEGFNDELVYLKLIEAQIVKNNAIAMRILSFRRKNTLTMGAFCKYEQELKKELEYGQRNYDISRAKMHEKKREEFIKITRGFNRLKQIIYNQMVTRPFN
;
A
#
# COMPACT_ATOMS: atom_id res chain seq x y z
N MET A 1 -15.97 -32.79 -19.02
CA MET A 1 -16.58 -32.59 -17.68
C MET A 1 -17.10 -31.17 -17.61
N PRO A 2 -18.31 -30.91 -17.07
CA PRO A 2 -18.78 -29.54 -16.94
C PRO A 2 -17.89 -28.81 -15.95
N VAL A 3 -17.36 -27.66 -16.38
CA VAL A 3 -16.60 -26.75 -15.53
C VAL A 3 -17.49 -26.38 -14.35
N ASN A 4 -17.05 -26.68 -13.12
CA ASN A 4 -17.76 -26.24 -11.92
C ASN A 4 -17.66 -24.71 -11.87
N ARG A 5 -18.71 -24.04 -12.36
CA ARG A 5 -18.77 -22.58 -12.52
C ARG A 5 -18.50 -21.84 -11.20
N ILE A 6 -18.87 -22.43 -10.06
CA ILE A 6 -18.63 -21.86 -8.74
C ILE A 6 -17.13 -21.86 -8.43
N GLU A 7 -16.45 -22.96 -8.70
CA GLU A 7 -15.01 -23.10 -8.48
C GLU A 7 -14.21 -22.20 -9.43
N SER A 8 -14.60 -22.11 -10.70
CA SER A 8 -13.99 -21.19 -11.65
C SER A 8 -14.16 -19.72 -11.24
N ASN A 9 -15.35 -19.34 -10.74
CA ASN A 9 -15.58 -18.00 -10.22
C ASN A 9 -14.72 -17.70 -8.99
N ARG A 10 -14.60 -18.66 -8.06
CA ARG A 10 -13.74 -18.53 -6.87
C ARG A 10 -12.29 -18.25 -7.28
N VAL A 11 -11.74 -19.09 -8.15
CA VAL A 11 -10.36 -18.96 -8.66
C VAL A 11 -10.15 -17.61 -9.34
N LEU A 12 -11.08 -17.19 -10.21
CA LEU A 12 -10.98 -15.91 -10.91
C LEU A 12 -10.96 -14.72 -9.93
N CYS A 13 -11.86 -14.71 -8.94
CA CYS A 13 -11.93 -13.64 -7.94
C CYS A 13 -10.66 -13.56 -7.10
N ILE A 14 -10.14 -14.69 -6.62
CA ILE A 14 -8.89 -14.69 -5.84
C ILE A 14 -7.70 -14.23 -6.68
N LYS A 15 -7.60 -14.64 -7.95
CA LYS A 15 -6.55 -14.17 -8.86
C LYS A 15 -6.64 -12.66 -9.09
N LYS A 16 -7.85 -12.13 -9.27
CA LYS A 16 -8.08 -10.68 -9.41
C LYS A 16 -7.61 -9.94 -8.15
N ASP A 17 -7.99 -10.40 -6.96
CA ASP A 17 -7.57 -9.81 -5.69
C ASP A 17 -6.05 -9.85 -5.50
N LEU A 18 -5.39 -10.94 -5.93
CA LEU A 18 -3.93 -11.07 -5.89
C LEU A 18 -3.25 -10.06 -6.82
N ILE A 19 -3.71 -9.93 -8.07
CA ILE A 19 -3.15 -8.95 -9.03
C ILE A 19 -3.23 -7.53 -8.46
N GLU A 20 -4.38 -7.20 -7.90
CA GLU A 20 -4.61 -5.90 -7.30
C GLU A 20 -3.74 -5.66 -6.06
N LEU A 21 -3.61 -6.66 -5.19
CA LEU A 21 -2.74 -6.59 -4.02
C LEU A 21 -1.27 -6.44 -4.40
N SER A 22 -0.79 -7.14 -5.44
CA SER A 22 0.56 -6.97 -5.97
C SER A 22 0.80 -5.54 -6.44
N ASN A 23 -0.15 -4.94 -7.17
CA ASN A 23 -0.04 -3.52 -7.54
C ASN A 23 0.05 -2.60 -6.31
N TRP A 24 -0.71 -2.88 -5.24
CA TRP A 24 -0.64 -2.07 -4.02
C TRP A 24 0.71 -2.21 -3.31
N ILE A 25 1.27 -3.43 -3.27
CA ILE A 25 2.59 -3.71 -2.71
C ILE A 25 3.66 -2.93 -3.49
N GLU A 26 3.70 -3.05 -4.81
CA GLU A 26 4.65 -2.32 -5.67
C GLU A 26 4.57 -0.80 -5.46
N ASN A 27 3.36 -0.25 -5.31
CA ASN A 27 3.19 1.18 -5.01
C ASN A 27 3.77 1.58 -3.64
N ILE A 28 3.60 0.76 -2.61
CA ILE A 28 4.17 1.03 -1.28
C ILE A 28 5.69 0.90 -1.29
N GLU A 29 6.25 -0.02 -2.10
CA GLU A 29 7.69 -0.07 -2.36
C GLU A 29 8.17 1.23 -3.01
N GLY A 30 7.48 1.70 -4.05
CA GLY A 30 7.77 3.00 -4.68
C GLY A 30 7.69 4.18 -3.70
N PHE A 31 6.75 4.15 -2.74
CA PHE A 31 6.71 5.16 -1.68
C PHE A 31 7.95 5.12 -0.79
N ASN A 32 8.50 3.93 -0.50
CA ASN A 32 9.72 3.82 0.28
C ASN A 32 10.93 4.41 -0.44
N ASP A 33 11.04 4.18 -1.75
CA ASP A 33 12.10 4.76 -2.58
C ASP A 33 11.97 6.29 -2.62
N GLU A 34 10.76 6.80 -2.82
CA GLU A 34 10.53 8.24 -2.83
C GLU A 34 10.77 8.88 -1.45
N LEU A 35 10.49 8.18 -0.34
CA LEU A 35 10.85 8.65 1.02
C LEU A 35 12.36 8.80 1.22
N VAL A 36 13.20 8.01 0.53
CA VAL A 36 14.66 8.17 0.58
C VAL A 36 15.04 9.55 0.04
N TYR A 37 14.49 9.93 -1.12
CA TYR A 37 14.74 11.25 -1.71
C TYR A 37 14.14 12.38 -0.87
N LEU A 38 12.91 12.22 -0.35
CA LEU A 38 12.30 13.22 0.52
C LEU A 38 13.10 13.44 1.81
N LYS A 39 13.75 12.40 2.34
CA LYS A 39 14.67 12.53 3.48
C LYS A 39 15.92 13.33 3.12
N LEU A 40 16.47 13.15 1.92
CA LEU A 40 17.62 13.95 1.45
C LEU A 40 17.24 15.42 1.27
N ILE A 41 16.09 15.68 0.63
CA ILE A 41 15.53 17.03 0.49
C ILE A 41 15.32 17.67 1.86
N GLU A 42 14.77 16.91 2.81
CA GLU A 42 14.61 17.38 4.18
C GLU A 42 15.96 17.76 4.79
N ALA A 43 16.95 16.88 4.77
CA ALA A 43 18.25 17.13 5.41
C ALA A 43 19.03 18.30 4.78
N GLN A 44 18.90 18.52 3.47
CA GLN A 44 19.73 19.49 2.73
C GLN A 44 19.04 20.82 2.47
N ILE A 45 17.73 20.81 2.19
CA ILE A 45 16.99 21.99 1.72
C ILE A 45 16.02 22.48 2.78
N VAL A 46 15.16 21.61 3.30
CA VAL A 46 14.08 22.02 4.20
C VAL A 46 14.57 22.22 5.63
N LYS A 47 15.47 21.37 6.10
CA LYS A 47 16.12 21.40 7.43
C LYS A 47 15.10 21.62 8.56
N ASN A 48 14.05 20.79 8.60
CA ASN A 48 12.94 20.94 9.54
C ASN A 48 12.69 19.62 10.27
N ASN A 49 13.06 19.60 11.55
CA ASN A 49 12.94 18.41 12.39
C ASN A 49 11.50 17.85 12.47
N ALA A 50 10.47 18.70 12.40
CA ALA A 50 9.09 18.22 12.37
C ALA A 50 8.78 17.42 11.10
N ILE A 51 9.38 17.80 9.97
CA ILE A 51 9.28 17.05 8.71
C ILE A 51 10.10 15.76 8.78
N ALA A 52 11.32 15.80 9.32
CA ALA A 52 12.13 14.61 9.54
C ALA A 52 11.36 13.53 10.33
N MET A 53 10.68 13.95 11.41
CA MET A 53 9.85 13.06 12.23
C MET A 53 8.61 12.56 11.48
N ARG A 54 7.99 13.37 10.62
CA ARG A 54 6.87 12.94 9.77
C ARG A 54 7.30 11.90 8.73
N ILE A 55 8.45 12.10 8.09
CA ILE A 55 9.05 11.12 7.16
C ILE A 55 9.32 9.80 7.88
N LEU A 56 9.95 9.85 9.07
CA LEU A 56 10.23 8.65 9.86
C LEU A 56 8.95 7.92 10.28
N SER A 57 7.94 8.66 10.76
CA SER A 57 6.64 8.11 11.13
C SER A 57 5.95 7.46 9.92
N PHE A 58 6.02 8.10 8.76
CA PHE A 58 5.42 7.57 7.54
C PHE A 58 6.13 6.30 7.07
N ARG A 59 7.47 6.24 7.12
CA ARG A 59 8.23 5.03 6.81
C ARG A 59 7.84 3.85 7.70
N ARG A 60 7.66 4.08 9.00
CA ARG A 60 7.17 3.02 9.93
C ARG A 60 5.78 2.52 9.55
N LYS A 61 4.88 3.42 9.16
CA LYS A 61 3.54 3.05 8.68
C LYS A 61 3.62 2.21 7.40
N ASN A 62 4.44 2.61 6.44
CA ASN A 62 4.68 1.84 5.21
C ASN A 62 5.17 0.41 5.53
N THR A 63 6.17 0.26 6.40
CA THR A 63 6.68 -1.06 6.78
C THR A 63 5.59 -1.95 7.40
N LEU A 64 4.75 -1.39 8.28
CA LEU A 64 3.65 -2.14 8.90
C LEU A 64 2.59 -2.55 7.87
N THR A 65 2.20 -1.64 6.98
CA THR A 65 1.22 -1.93 5.92
C THR A 65 1.77 -2.96 4.94
N MET A 66 3.04 -2.85 4.56
CA MET A 66 3.71 -3.84 3.71
C MET A 66 3.64 -5.24 4.33
N GLY A 67 4.03 -5.37 5.60
CA GLY A 67 3.95 -6.66 6.30
C GLY A 67 2.53 -7.23 6.36
N ALA A 68 1.52 -6.37 6.58
CA ALA A 68 0.12 -6.79 6.56
C ALA A 68 -0.33 -7.25 5.16
N PHE A 69 0.12 -6.60 4.09
CA PHE A 69 -0.22 -6.95 2.71
C PHE A 69 0.48 -8.22 2.25
N CYS A 70 1.78 -8.40 2.55
CA CYS A 70 2.49 -9.65 2.27
C CYS A 70 1.84 -10.84 2.99
N LYS A 71 1.42 -10.67 4.24
CA LYS A 71 0.68 -11.71 4.97
C LYS A 71 -0.65 -12.04 4.28
N TYR A 72 -1.41 -11.01 3.90
CA TYR A 72 -2.68 -11.21 3.20
C TYR A 72 -2.49 -11.88 1.82
N GLU A 73 -1.42 -11.55 1.11
CA GLU A 73 -1.05 -12.20 -0.15
C GLU A 73 -0.80 -13.70 0.04
N GLN A 74 -0.06 -14.08 1.09
CA GLN A 74 0.17 -15.48 1.44
C GLN A 74 -1.15 -16.21 1.77
N GLU A 75 -2.06 -15.56 2.49
CA GLU A 75 -3.40 -16.11 2.80
C GLU A 75 -4.22 -16.34 1.52
N LEU A 76 -4.19 -15.41 0.57
CA LEU A 76 -4.86 -15.55 -0.72
C LEU A 76 -4.24 -16.66 -1.59
N LYS A 77 -2.91 -16.74 -1.66
CA LYS A 77 -2.20 -17.82 -2.38
C LYS A 77 -2.55 -19.20 -1.80
N LYS A 78 -2.57 -19.33 -0.47
CA LYS A 78 -2.95 -20.56 0.20
C LYS A 78 -4.41 -20.96 -0.10
N GLU A 79 -5.34 -20.01 -0.09
CA GLU A 79 -6.72 -20.29 -0.47
C GLU A 79 -6.85 -20.66 -1.95
N LEU A 80 -6.08 -20.02 -2.83
CA LEU A 80 -6.10 -20.33 -4.26
C LEU A 80 -5.70 -21.79 -4.51
N GLU A 81 -4.63 -22.24 -3.86
CA GLU A 81 -4.05 -23.57 -4.05
C GLU A 81 -4.81 -24.69 -3.33
N TYR A 82 -5.21 -24.48 -2.07
CA TYR A 82 -5.75 -25.54 -1.22
C TYR A 82 -7.18 -25.28 -0.73
N GLY A 83 -7.70 -24.09 -0.97
CA GLY A 83 -9.00 -23.66 -0.48
C GLY A 83 -10.16 -24.28 -1.26
N GLN A 84 -11.22 -24.60 -0.53
CA GLN A 84 -12.50 -25.05 -1.08
C GLN A 84 -13.66 -24.10 -0.72
N ARG A 85 -13.35 -22.98 -0.04
CA ARG A 85 -14.38 -22.03 0.39
C ARG A 85 -14.80 -21.16 -0.79
N ASN A 86 -16.10 -21.09 -1.05
CA ASN A 86 -16.66 -20.18 -2.04
C ASN A 86 -16.22 -18.73 -1.79
N TYR A 87 -16.02 -17.98 -2.87
CA TYR A 87 -15.79 -16.55 -2.78
C TYR A 87 -17.12 -15.84 -2.49
N ASP A 88 -17.32 -15.43 -1.24
CA ASP A 88 -18.55 -14.81 -0.77
C ASP A 88 -18.38 -13.31 -0.46
N ILE A 89 -19.48 -12.66 -0.06
CA ILE A 89 -19.51 -11.24 0.30
C ILE A 89 -18.58 -10.92 1.48
N SER A 90 -18.35 -11.88 2.38
CA SER A 90 -17.49 -11.67 3.55
C SER A 90 -16.03 -11.52 3.10
N ARG A 91 -15.57 -12.40 2.20
CA ARG A 91 -14.24 -12.30 1.59
C ARG A 91 -14.09 -11.04 0.75
N ALA A 92 -15.11 -10.68 -0.04
CA ALA A 92 -15.11 -9.43 -0.80
C ALA A 92 -14.95 -8.20 0.12
N LYS A 93 -15.69 -8.15 1.23
CA LYS A 93 -15.57 -7.07 2.23
C LYS A 93 -14.21 -7.06 2.92
N MET A 94 -13.60 -8.22 3.14
CA MET A 94 -12.25 -8.30 3.71
C MET A 94 -11.21 -7.70 2.76
N HIS A 95 -11.31 -8.01 1.46
CA HIS A 95 -10.44 -7.42 0.43
C HIS A 95 -10.65 -5.90 0.34
N GLU A 96 -11.90 -5.43 0.40
CA GLU A 96 -12.20 -4.00 0.34
C GLU A 96 -11.63 -3.21 1.52
N LYS A 97 -11.60 -3.79 2.72
CA LYS A 97 -10.89 -3.17 3.86
C LYS A 97 -9.40 -2.97 3.58
N LYS A 98 -8.76 -3.89 2.85
CA LYS A 98 -7.36 -3.75 2.43
C LYS A 98 -7.19 -2.66 1.38
N ARG A 99 -8.15 -2.52 0.46
CA ARG A 99 -8.21 -1.38 -0.46
C ARG A 99 -8.31 -0.06 0.29
N GLU A 100 -9.16 0.04 1.31
CA GLU A 100 -9.29 1.25 2.13
C GLU A 100 -7.98 1.60 2.87
N GLU A 101 -7.30 0.59 3.43
CA GLU A 101 -5.97 0.74 4.02
C GLU A 101 -4.96 1.31 2.99
N PHE A 102 -4.95 0.76 1.77
CA PHE A 102 -4.10 1.23 0.68
C PHE A 102 -4.42 2.68 0.26
N ILE A 103 -5.70 3.02 0.08
CA ILE A 103 -6.12 4.38 -0.27
C ILE A 103 -5.69 5.37 0.81
N LYS A 104 -5.83 5.00 2.08
CA LYS A 104 -5.44 5.84 3.22
C LYS A 104 -3.94 6.10 3.24
N ILE A 105 -3.11 5.09 3.00
CA ILE A 105 -1.65 5.28 3.00
C ILE A 105 -1.20 6.14 1.82
N THR A 106 -1.77 5.93 0.63
CA THR A 106 -1.52 6.75 -0.57
C THR A 106 -1.88 8.22 -0.35
N ARG A 107 -3.06 8.50 0.22
CA ARG A 107 -3.46 9.88 0.57
C ARG A 107 -2.52 10.50 1.60
N GLY A 108 -2.11 9.72 2.61
CA GLY A 108 -1.16 10.15 3.61
C GLY A 108 0.20 10.52 3.01
N PHE A 109 0.66 9.71 2.06
CA PHE A 109 1.91 9.94 1.35
C PHE A 109 1.85 11.22 0.52
N ASN A 110 0.81 11.38 -0.31
CA ASN A 110 0.62 12.58 -1.13
C ASN A 110 0.56 13.85 -0.28
N ARG A 111 -0.10 13.80 0.87
CA ARG A 111 -0.14 14.92 1.80
C ARG A 111 1.24 15.25 2.36
N LEU A 112 2.05 14.24 2.71
CA LEU A 112 3.43 14.45 3.15
C LEU A 112 4.25 15.15 2.06
N LYS A 113 4.12 14.71 0.80
CA LYS A 113 4.80 15.35 -0.34
C LYS A 113 4.43 16.82 -0.48
N GLN A 114 3.13 17.13 -0.47
CA GLN A 114 2.63 18.50 -0.54
C GLN A 114 3.20 19.39 0.58
N ILE A 115 3.27 18.86 1.81
CA ILE A 115 3.85 19.61 2.94
C ILE A 115 5.32 19.94 2.68
N ILE A 116 6.11 18.98 2.19
CA ILE A 116 7.53 19.16 1.91
C ILE A 116 7.73 20.14 0.76
N TYR A 117 7.00 19.98 -0.35
CA TYR A 117 7.11 20.87 -1.51
C TYR A 117 6.71 22.31 -1.17
N ASN A 118 5.63 22.50 -0.40
CA ASN A 118 5.25 23.83 0.05
C ASN A 118 6.37 24.50 0.86
N GLN A 119 7.05 23.76 1.74
CA GLN A 119 8.17 24.30 2.52
C GLN A 119 9.36 24.69 1.63
N MET A 120 9.60 23.97 0.54
CA MET A 120 10.64 24.32 -0.44
C MET A 120 10.31 25.62 -1.17
N VAL A 121 9.06 25.80 -1.59
CA VAL A 121 8.64 26.98 -2.38
C VAL A 121 8.53 28.24 -1.52
N THR A 122 8.08 28.13 -0.26
CA THR A 122 7.90 29.30 0.62
C THR A 122 9.19 29.81 1.24
N ARG A 123 10.29 29.07 1.13
CA ARG A 123 11.58 29.47 1.70
C ARG A 123 12.27 30.41 0.70
N PRO A 124 12.61 31.66 1.06
CA PRO A 124 13.43 32.48 0.20
C PRO A 124 14.78 31.80 -0.01
N PHE A 125 15.18 31.63 -1.26
CA PHE A 125 16.53 31.20 -1.62
C PHE A 125 17.47 32.35 -1.23
N ASN A 126 18.20 32.19 -0.13
CA ASN A 126 19.35 33.03 0.22
C ASN A 126 20.60 32.50 -0.48
#